data_AF-J2P0C1-F1
#
_entry.id   AF-J2P0C1-F1
#
_cell.length_a   1.000
_cell.length_b   1.000
_cell.length_c   1.000
_cell.angle_alpha   90.00
_cell.angle_beta   90.00
_cell.angle_gamma   90.00
#
_symmetry.space_group_name_H-M   'P 1'
#
loop_
_entity.id
_entity.type
_entity.pdbx_description
1 polymer ?
#
loop_
_entity_poly.entity_id
_entity_poly.type
_entity_poly.pdbx_seq_one_letter_code
_entity_poly.pdbx_strand_id
1 'polypeptide(L)' 'MKVSKLRSGQEVIIRLGKIADAEAVIRKINLKVRSDNDSAIRLYRKLGFKELGTVTREFLIEDTFYDCLYMGIEID' A
#
# COMPACT_ATOMS: atom_id res chain seq x y z
N MET A 1 22.30 18.06 -4.44
CA MET A 1 23.19 17.04 -3.85
C MET A 1 24.22 17.79 -3.02
N LYS A 2 24.39 17.45 -1.74
CA LYS A 2 25.30 18.11 -0.82
C LYS A 2 26.31 17.08 -0.33
N VAL A 3 27.58 17.37 -0.53
CA VAL A 3 28.67 16.52 -0.02
C VAL A 3 29.09 17.08 1.34
N SER A 4 29.19 16.21 2.33
CA SER A 4 29.60 16.56 3.70
C SER A 4 30.76 15.67 4.12
N LYS A 5 31.85 16.27 4.59
CA LYS A 5 33.00 15.56 5.16
C LYS A 5 32.74 15.19 6.62
N LEU A 6 32.94 13.93 6.96
CA LEU A 6 32.93 13.44 8.34
C LEU A 6 34.31 13.60 8.98
N ARG A 7 34.36 13.58 10.31
CA ARG A 7 35.61 13.65 11.10
C ARG A 7 36.55 12.46 10.87
N SER A 8 36.02 11.34 10.37
CA SER A 8 36.79 10.15 9.97
C SER A 8 37.51 10.29 8.62
N GLY A 9 37.34 11.42 7.92
CA GLY A 9 37.88 11.64 6.57
C GLY A 9 37.02 11.08 5.44
N GLN A 10 35.94 10.36 5.77
CA GLN A 10 34.96 9.88 4.80
C GLN A 10 34.04 11.00 4.32
N GLU A 11 33.59 10.92 3.07
CA GLU A 11 32.65 11.87 2.48
C GLU A 11 31.27 11.20 2.37
N VAL A 12 30.23 11.89 2.84
CA VAL A 12 28.83 11.46 2.71
C VAL A 12 28.13 12.35 1.70
N ILE A 13 27.48 11.71 0.74
CA ILE A 13 26.67 12.38 -0.27
C ILE A 13 25.22 12.35 0.19
N ILE A 14 24.68 13.51 0.58
CA ILE A 14 23.28 13.67 0.94
C ILE A 14 22.55 14.27 -0.26
N ARG A 15 21.59 13.54 -0.81
CA ARG A 15 20.68 14.04 -1.86
C ARG A 15 19.24 13.91 -1.40
N LEU A 16 18.39 14.80 -1.91
CA LEU A 16 16.94 14.63 -1.78
C LEU A 16 16.52 13.38 -2.56
N GLY A 17 15.64 12.59 -1.96
CA GLY A 17 15.01 11.44 -2.62
C GLY A 17 14.21 11.91 -3.83
N LYS A 18 14.27 11.13 -4.92
CA LYS A 18 13.47 11.30 -6.14
C LYS A 18 12.37 10.24 -6.16
N ILE A 19 11.34 10.47 -6.96
CA ILE A 19 10.26 9.50 -7.21
C ILE A 19 10.80 8.16 -7.72
N ALA A 20 11.83 8.16 -8.56
CA ALA A 20 12.49 6.93 -9.01
C ALA A 20 13.19 6.14 -7.89
N ASP A 21 13.56 6.78 -6.78
CA ASP A 21 14.05 6.07 -5.59
C ASP A 21 12.90 5.39 -4.83
N ALA A 22 11.63 5.79 -5.07
CA ALA A 22 10.43 5.24 -4.44
C ALA A 22 9.82 4.05 -5.21
N GLU A 23 10.08 3.92 -6.52
CA GLU A 23 9.71 2.73 -7.30
C GLU A 23 10.33 1.44 -6.73
N ALA A 24 11.42 1.57 -5.96
CA ALA A 24 12.07 0.47 -5.25
C ALA A 24 11.57 0.24 -3.79
N VAL A 25 10.57 0.99 -3.29
CA VAL A 25 10.20 0.99 -1.86
C VAL A 25 8.87 0.28 -1.57
N ILE A 26 7.92 0.29 -2.51
CA ILE A 26 6.62 -0.35 -2.28
C ILE A 26 6.79 -1.87 -2.47
N ARG A 27 6.51 -2.63 -1.41
CA ARG A 27 6.59 -4.12 -1.41
C ARG A 27 5.21 -4.77 -1.35
N LYS A 28 4.19 -4.02 -0.95
CA LYS A 28 2.82 -4.51 -0.79
C LYS A 28 1.82 -3.38 -0.99
N ILE A 29 0.75 -3.67 -1.71
CA ILE A 29 -0.40 -2.78 -1.86
C ILE A 29 -1.58 -3.47 -1.17
N ASN A 30 -2.20 -2.78 -0.21
CA ASN A 30 -3.44 -3.22 0.41
C ASN A 30 -4.58 -2.33 -0.05
N LEU A 31 -5.76 -2.92 -0.23
CA LEU A 31 -6.99 -2.21 -0.51
C LEU A 31 -8.12 -2.71 0.38
N LYS A 32 -9.13 -1.86 0.52
CA LYS A 32 -10.37 -2.15 1.24
C LYS A 32 -11.51 -2.09 0.24
N VAL A 33 -12.42 -3.04 0.31
CA VAL A 33 -13.62 -3.08 -0.53
C VAL A 33 -14.80 -3.54 0.33
N ARG A 34 -16.00 -2.99 0.10
CA ARG A 34 -17.19 -3.56 0.74
C ARG A 34 -17.31 -5.03 0.34
N SER A 35 -17.58 -5.89 1.33
CA SER A 35 -17.71 -7.33 1.14
C SER A 35 -18.83 -7.72 0.16
N ASP A 36 -19.83 -6.86 -0.01
CA ASP A 36 -20.96 -7.03 -0.94
C ASP A 36 -20.70 -6.46 -2.35
N ASN A 37 -19.53 -5.89 -2.61
CA ASN A 37 -19.16 -5.37 -3.93
C ASN A 37 -18.46 -6.45 -4.77
N ASP A 38 -19.22 -7.48 -5.17
CA ASP A 38 -18.70 -8.62 -5.93
C ASP A 38 -17.99 -8.21 -7.22
N SER A 39 -18.43 -7.11 -7.85
CA SER A 39 -17.82 -6.61 -9.09
C SER A 39 -16.38 -6.16 -8.86
N ALA A 40 -16.16 -5.32 -7.84
CA ALA A 40 -14.84 -4.85 -7.47
C ALA A 40 -13.95 -6.00 -6.98
N ILE A 41 -14.49 -6.91 -6.17
CA ILE A 41 -13.76 -8.09 -5.67
C ILE A 41 -13.27 -8.96 -6.84
N ARG A 42 -14.13 -9.24 -7.83
CA ARG A 42 -13.73 -9.99 -9.04
C ARG A 42 -12.64 -9.28 -9.83
N LEU A 43 -12.72 -7.95 -9.97
CA LEU A 43 -11.67 -7.17 -10.62
C LEU A 43 -10.34 -7.29 -9.88
N TYR A 44 -10.33 -7.11 -8.56
CA TYR A 44 -9.09 -7.17 -7.77
C TYR A 44 -8.48 -8.57 -7.76
N ARG A 45 -9.29 -9.65 -7.68
CA ARG A 45 -8.80 -11.02 -7.86
C ARG A 45 -8.13 -11.21 -9.22
N LYS A 46 -8.70 -10.66 -10.31
CA LYS A 46 -8.09 -10.71 -11.66
C LYS A 46 -6.77 -9.92 -11.74
N LEU A 47 -6.64 -8.85 -10.96
CA LEU A 47 -5.41 -8.05 -10.87
C LEU A 47 -4.35 -8.66 -9.93
N GLY A 48 -4.61 -9.84 -9.35
CA GLY A 48 -3.65 -10.57 -8.51
C GLY A 48 -3.74 -10.26 -7.02
N PHE A 49 -4.72 -9.47 -6.56
CA PHE A 49 -4.95 -9.26 -5.14
C PHE A 49 -5.55 -10.52 -4.49
N LYS A 50 -5.08 -10.82 -3.28
CA LYS A 50 -5.53 -11.92 -2.43
C LYS A 50 -6.34 -11.39 -1.26
N GLU A 51 -7.31 -12.16 -0.80
CA GLU A 51 -8.11 -11.85 0.39
C GLU A 51 -7.29 -12.06 1.65
N LEU A 52 -7.35 -11.07 2.56
CA LEU A 52 -6.65 -11.11 3.84
C LEU A 52 -7.61 -11.35 5.01
N GLY A 53 -8.86 -10.88 4.88
CA GLY A 53 -9.90 -11.07 5.89
C GLY A 53 -11.00 -10.03 5.79
N THR A 54 -12.11 -10.30 6.48
CA THR A 54 -13.27 -9.41 6.54
C THR A 54 -13.38 -8.78 7.92
N VAL A 55 -13.51 -7.46 7.97
CA VAL A 55 -13.82 -6.71 9.19
C VAL A 55 -15.31 -6.38 9.16
N THR A 56 -16.04 -6.86 10.16
CA THR A 56 -17.47 -6.63 10.25
C THR A 56 -17.79 -5.18 10.64
N ARG A 57 -18.83 -4.59 10.06
CA ARG A 57 -19.34 -3.26 10.43
C ARG A 57 -18.30 -2.13 10.33
N GLU A 58 -17.37 -2.19 9.38
CA GLU A 58 -16.34 -1.16 9.23
C GLU A 58 -16.87 0.13 8.63
N PHE A 59 -17.79 0.05 7.66
CA PHE A 59 -18.38 1.23 7.05
C PHE A 59 -19.77 1.49 7.60
N LEU A 60 -20.04 2.74 7.99
CA LEU A 60 -21.39 3.22 8.30
C LEU A 60 -21.83 4.17 7.17
N ILE A 61 -22.85 3.77 6.40
CA ILE A 61 -23.39 4.55 5.29
C ILE A 61 -24.90 4.55 5.44
N GLU A 62 -25.52 5.73 5.54
CA GLU A 62 -26.97 5.89 5.67
C GLU A 62 -27.56 4.97 6.77
N ASP A 63 -26.98 5.04 7.97
CA ASP A 63 -27.37 4.25 9.16
C ASP A 63 -27.22 2.71 9.02
N THR A 64 -26.61 2.25 7.93
CA THR A 64 -26.35 0.84 7.67
C THR A 64 -24.87 0.53 7.83
N PHE A 65 -24.57 -0.53 8.58
CA PHE A 65 -23.22 -1.04 8.71
C PHE A 65 -22.91 -2.06 7.60
N TYR A 66 -21.74 -1.91 6.98
CA TYR A 66 -21.24 -2.81 5.96
C TYR A 66 -19.91 -3.42 6.36
N ASP A 67 -19.76 -4.70 6.05
CA ASP A 67 -18.53 -5.44 6.25
C ASP A 67 -17.52 -5.07 5.16
N CYS A 68 -16.25 -5.00 5.52
CA CYS A 68 -15.15 -4.63 4.65
C CYS A 68 -14.22 -5.81 4.44
N LEU A 69 -14.01 -6.19 3.19
CA LEU A 69 -13.01 -7.16 2.79
C LEU A 69 -11.68 -6.46 2.53
N TYR A 70 -10.64 -6.90 3.22
CA TYR A 70 -9.27 -6.49 2.99
C TYR A 70 -8.66 -7.39 1.94
N MET A 71 -8.01 -6.79 0.95
CA MET A 71 -7.24 -7.51 -0.04
C MET A 71 -5.84 -6.93 -0.14
N GLY A 72 -4.87 -7.74 -0.55
CA GLY A 72 -3.49 -7.30 -0.73
C GLY A 72 -2.78 -8.02 -1.86
N ILE A 73 -1.81 -7.34 -2.47
CA ILE A 73 -0.86 -7.91 -3.43
C ILE A 73 0.55 -7.56 -2.99
N GLU A 74 1.42 -8.56 -2.98
CA GLU A 74 2.85 -8.42 -2.76
C GLU A 74 3.50 -8.19 -4.12
N ILE A 75 4.38 -7.18 -4.21
CA ILE A 75 5.00 -6.74 -5.47
C ILE A 75 6.52 -6.96 -5.44
N ASP A 76 6.88 -8.10 -4.83
CA ASP A 76 8.12 -8.90 -4.78
C ASP A 76 9.21 -8.74 -5.84
#